data_AF-A0A8S2FST7-F1
#
_entry.id   AF-A0A8S2FST7-F1
#
_cell.length_a   1.000
_cell.length_b   1.000
_cell.length_c   1.000
_cell.angle_alpha   90.00
_cell.angle_beta   90.00
_cell.angle_gamma   90.00
#
_symmetry.space_group_name_H-M   'P 1'
#
loop_
_entity.id
_entity.type
_entity.pdbx_description
1 polymer ?
#
loop_
_entity_poly.entity_id
_entity_poly.type
_entity_poly.pdbx_seq_one_letter_code
_entity_poly.pdbx_strand_id
1 'polypeptide(L)'
;TVPQFTKKRVRPVDNSTYNNTHLKIQENDIPEFTDPFFIIETCCIAWFSFELIVRFCSCPLKLIFLKSVMNIIDLVAIVPYFVTLFTILAREKTESDQGVSLAILRIIRLVRVLRIFKLSRHSKGLQILGQTLSASMRELGLLVFFLFIGVILFSSAVYFAEQ
;
A
#
# COMPACT_ATOMS: atom_id res chain seq x y z
N THR A 1 5.30 56.65 44.18
CA THR A 1 5.00 55.28 43.74
C THR A 1 5.86 54.97 42.53
N VAL A 2 6.94 54.22 42.73
CA VAL A 2 8.04 54.04 41.77
C VAL A 2 7.74 52.85 40.84
N PRO A 3 7.94 52.94 39.51
CA PRO A 3 7.73 51.82 38.60
C PRO A 3 8.95 50.90 38.58
N GLN A 4 8.75 49.60 38.81
CA GLN A 4 9.82 48.60 38.73
C GLN A 4 10.06 48.17 37.27
N PHE A 5 11.18 48.62 36.70
CA PHE A 5 11.72 48.06 35.45
C PHE A 5 12.31 46.67 35.71
N THR A 6 11.52 45.63 35.46
CA THR A 6 12.01 44.24 35.53
C THR A 6 12.82 43.92 34.28
N LYS A 7 14.13 43.82 34.47
CA LYS A 7 15.16 43.33 33.55
C LYS A 7 14.70 42.03 32.88
N LYS A 8 14.36 42.07 31.58
CA LYS A 8 14.13 40.86 30.76
C LYS A 8 15.45 40.10 30.64
N ARG A 9 15.67 39.17 31.57
CA ARG A 9 16.66 38.11 31.45
C ARG A 9 16.25 37.25 30.26
N VAL A 10 16.98 37.37 29.14
CA VAL A 10 16.92 36.40 28.04
C VAL A 10 17.25 35.05 28.67
N ARG A 11 16.24 34.17 28.76
CA ARG A 11 16.46 32.79 29.19
C ARG A 11 17.23 32.09 28.07
N PRO A 12 18.25 31.27 28.37
CA PRO A 12 18.75 30.35 27.37
C PRO A 12 17.56 29.50 26.92
N VAL A 13 17.34 29.44 25.60
CA VAL A 13 16.39 28.51 25.01
C VAL A 13 16.95 27.12 25.30
N ASP A 14 16.37 26.44 26.29
CA ASP A 14 16.74 25.07 26.60
C ASP A 14 16.48 24.19 25.36
N ASN A 15 17.55 23.57 24.86
CA ASN A 15 17.53 22.59 23.77
C ASN A 15 16.59 21.39 24.02
N SER A 16 16.04 21.26 25.24
CA SER A 16 15.05 20.25 25.61
C SER A 16 13.66 20.48 24.98
N THR A 17 13.36 21.65 24.43
CA THR A 17 12.06 21.87 23.75
C THR A 17 12.05 21.32 22.32
N TYR A 18 13.21 21.23 21.66
CA TYR A 18 13.33 20.62 20.32
C TYR A 18 13.12 19.10 20.35
N ASN A 19 13.46 18.47 21.47
CA ASN A 19 13.29 17.03 21.65
C ASN A 19 11.80 16.65 21.80
N ASN A 20 10.96 17.57 22.30
CA ASN A 20 9.53 17.31 22.52
C ASN A 20 8.64 17.63 21.31
N THR A 21 9.14 18.40 20.33
CA THR A 21 8.41 18.67 19.07
C THR A 21 8.71 17.61 18.01
N HIS A 22 9.90 17.01 18.00
CA HIS A 22 10.26 15.93 17.07
C HIS A 22 9.72 14.55 17.49
N LEU A 23 9.36 14.37 18.77
CA LEU A 23 8.71 13.16 19.28
C LEU A 23 7.19 13.11 19.04
N LYS A 24 6.59 14.16 18.43
CA LYS A 24 5.16 14.15 18.04
C LYS A 24 4.89 13.69 16.61
N ILE A 25 5.92 13.32 15.85
CA ILE A 25 5.79 12.84 14.47
C ILE A 25 6.08 11.33 14.39
N GLN A 26 5.63 10.53 15.36
CA GLN A 26 5.68 9.06 15.22
C GLN A 26 4.74 8.35 16.22
N GLU A 27 3.57 8.89 16.52
CA GLU A 27 2.62 8.22 17.42
C GLU A 27 1.16 8.40 16.97
N ASN A 28 0.90 8.30 15.67
CA ASN A 28 -0.46 8.25 15.11
C ASN A 28 -0.49 7.45 13.80
N ASP A 29 0.11 6.25 13.78
CA ASP A 29 -0.01 5.32 12.63
C ASP A 29 -0.09 3.85 13.12
N ILE A 30 -0.38 3.64 14.40
CA ILE A 30 -0.92 2.35 14.87
C ILE A 30 -2.42 2.45 14.55
N PRO A 31 -3.00 1.56 13.72
CA PRO A 31 -4.42 1.59 13.46
C PRO A 31 -5.13 1.53 14.80
N GLU A 32 -5.84 2.60 15.13
CA GLU A 32 -6.65 2.65 16.34
C GLU A 32 -7.67 1.53 16.15
N PHE A 33 -7.61 0.50 17.00
CA PHE A 33 -8.42 -0.72 16.87
C PHE A 33 -9.95 -0.46 16.92
N THR A 34 -10.33 0.81 17.06
CA THR A 34 -11.70 1.34 17.17
C THR A 34 -12.14 2.13 15.94
N ASP A 35 -11.30 2.26 14.90
CA ASP A 35 -11.70 2.94 13.67
C ASP A 35 -12.76 2.11 12.92
N PRO A 36 -13.90 2.71 12.53
CA PRO A 36 -14.93 2.02 11.74
C PRO A 36 -14.35 1.39 10.47
N PHE A 37 -13.37 2.06 9.87
CA PHE A 37 -12.65 1.57 8.70
C PHE A 37 -11.83 0.31 8.98
N PHE A 38 -11.22 0.19 10.16
CA PHE A 38 -10.44 -0.99 10.55
C PHE A 38 -11.35 -2.20 10.83
N ILE A 39 -12.50 -1.98 11.45
CA ILE A 39 -13.51 -3.03 11.70
C ILE A 39 -14.03 -3.58 10.37
N ILE A 40 -14.45 -2.68 9.46
CA ILE A 40 -14.94 -3.08 8.13
C ILE A 40 -13.85 -3.80 7.34
N GLU A 41 -12.60 -3.32 7.39
CA GLU A 41 -11.45 -3.94 6.76
C GLU A 41 -11.24 -5.37 7.29
N THR A 42 -11.20 -5.54 8.61
CA THR A 42 -11.02 -6.82 9.28
C THR A 42 -12.17 -7.79 8.98
N CYS A 43 -13.42 -7.34 9.02
CA CYS A 43 -14.58 -8.16 8.65
C CYS A 43 -14.55 -8.58 7.18
N CYS A 44 -14.18 -7.68 6.26
CA CYS A 44 -14.03 -7.99 4.85
C CYS A 44 -12.93 -9.04 4.63
N ILE A 45 -11.79 -8.88 5.30
CA ILE A 45 -10.66 -9.80 5.23
C ILE A 45 -11.01 -11.17 5.83
N ALA A 46 -11.72 -11.21 6.95
CA ALA A 46 -12.18 -12.45 7.56
C ALA A 46 -13.15 -13.21 6.64
N TRP A 47 -14.13 -12.50 6.06
CA TRP A 47 -15.04 -13.07 5.06
C TRP A 47 -14.28 -13.56 3.82
N PHE A 48 -13.25 -12.84 3.39
CA PHE A 48 -12.39 -13.26 2.29
C PHE A 48 -11.61 -14.51 2.55
N SER A 49 -10.97 -14.56 3.70
CA SER A 49 -10.23 -15.72 4.17
C SER A 49 -11.16 -16.93 4.17
N PHE A 50 -12.37 -16.77 4.70
CA PHE A 50 -13.37 -17.82 4.73
C PHE A 50 -13.79 -18.28 3.33
N GLU A 51 -14.15 -17.36 2.43
CA GLU A 51 -14.55 -17.67 1.05
C GLU A 51 -13.41 -18.37 0.29
N LEU A 52 -12.16 -17.92 0.48
CA LEU A 52 -10.95 -18.52 -0.09
C LEU A 52 -10.70 -19.94 0.44
N ILE A 53 -10.81 -20.14 1.76
CA ILE A 53 -10.63 -21.44 2.41
C ILE A 53 -11.69 -22.44 1.93
N VAL A 54 -12.97 -22.04 1.88
CA VAL A 54 -14.05 -22.91 1.38
C VAL A 54 -13.83 -23.31 -0.08
N ARG A 55 -13.43 -22.37 -0.93
CA ARG A 55 -13.07 -22.66 -2.33
C ARG A 55 -11.87 -23.59 -2.44
N PHE A 56 -10.84 -23.37 -1.63
CA PHE A 56 -9.64 -24.20 -1.60
C PHE A 56 -9.92 -25.62 -1.13
N CYS A 57 -10.80 -25.79 -0.14
CA CYS A 57 -11.27 -27.10 0.33
C CYS A 57 -12.15 -27.83 -0.70
N SER A 58 -12.91 -27.09 -1.51
CA SER A 58 -13.81 -27.66 -2.52
C SER A 58 -13.11 -28.09 -3.81
N CYS A 59 -11.87 -27.65 -4.05
CA CYS A 59 -11.11 -28.01 -5.26
C CYS A 59 -10.15 -29.19 -5.01
N PRO A 60 -10.22 -30.28 -5.80
CA PRO A 60 -9.32 -31.43 -5.65
C PRO A 60 -7.88 -31.16 -6.12
N LEU A 61 -7.64 -30.13 -6.95
CA LEU A 61 -6.33 -29.80 -7.54
C LEU A 61 -5.90 -28.35 -7.23
N LYS A 62 -5.19 -28.18 -6.12
CA LYS A 62 -4.87 -26.90 -5.46
C LYS A 62 -4.04 -25.92 -6.30
N LEU A 63 -3.10 -26.41 -7.13
CA LEU A 63 -2.18 -25.54 -7.90
C LEU A 63 -2.81 -24.92 -9.16
N ILE A 64 -3.74 -25.63 -9.82
CA ILE A 64 -4.46 -25.11 -10.98
C ILE A 64 -5.46 -24.03 -10.52
N PHE A 65 -6.06 -24.24 -9.36
CA PHE A 65 -6.96 -23.28 -8.73
C PHE A 65 -6.26 -21.97 -8.35
N LEU A 66 -5.01 -22.02 -7.87
CA LEU A 66 -4.20 -20.82 -7.59
C LEU A 66 -3.80 -20.04 -8.84
N LYS A 67 -3.82 -20.65 -10.03
CA LYS A 67 -3.44 -19.99 -11.29
C LYS A 67 -4.61 -19.23 -11.95
N SER A 68 -5.82 -19.35 -11.42
CA SER A 68 -6.98 -18.59 -11.91
C SER A 68 -6.85 -17.12 -11.53
N VAL A 69 -6.97 -16.21 -12.51
CA VAL A 69 -6.83 -14.75 -12.31
C VAL A 69 -7.76 -14.23 -11.20
N MET A 70 -9.00 -14.72 -11.15
CA MET A 70 -9.96 -14.35 -10.10
C MET A 70 -9.49 -14.75 -8.70
N ASN A 71 -8.82 -15.89 -8.57
CA ASN A 71 -8.32 -16.40 -7.30
C ASN A 71 -7.00 -15.72 -6.88
N ILE A 72 -6.17 -15.32 -7.84
CA ILE A 72 -4.97 -14.49 -7.61
C ILE A 72 -5.37 -13.13 -7.04
N ILE A 73 -6.42 -12.50 -7.57
CA ILE A 73 -6.93 -11.21 -7.05
C ILE A 73 -7.44 -11.38 -5.61
N ASP A 74 -8.18 -12.45 -5.34
CA ASP A 74 -8.67 -12.78 -3.99
C ASP A 74 -7.49 -13.02 -3.01
N LEU A 75 -6.40 -13.67 -3.45
CA LEU A 75 -5.18 -13.85 -2.65
C LEU A 75 -4.43 -12.52 -2.42
N VAL A 76 -4.22 -11.72 -3.46
CA VAL A 76 -3.51 -10.43 -3.33
C VAL A 76 -4.27 -9.47 -2.40
N ALA A 77 -5.60 -9.55 -2.36
CA ALA A 77 -6.42 -8.74 -1.47
C ALA A 77 -6.22 -9.06 0.03
N ILE A 78 -5.81 -10.29 0.37
CA ILE A 78 -5.63 -10.72 1.77
C ILE A 78 -4.20 -10.53 2.30
N VAL A 79 -3.21 -10.55 1.39
CA VAL A 79 -1.78 -10.35 1.70
C VAL A 79 -1.50 -9.11 2.55
N PRO A 80 -2.00 -7.89 2.25
CA PRO A 80 -1.60 -6.69 2.99
C PRO A 80 -1.97 -6.73 4.48
N TYR A 81 -3.04 -7.45 4.85
CA TYR A 81 -3.41 -7.62 6.26
C TYR A 81 -2.44 -8.55 6.99
N PHE A 82 -2.13 -9.71 6.40
CA PHE A 82 -1.16 -10.64 6.96
C PHE A 82 0.23 -10.01 7.09
N VAL A 83 0.66 -9.23 6.09
CA VAL A 83 1.94 -8.52 6.14
C VAL A 83 1.92 -7.44 7.23
N THR A 84 0.82 -6.71 7.40
CA THR A 84 0.67 -5.71 8.49
C THR A 84 0.76 -6.40 9.85
N LEU A 85 0.06 -7.52 10.05
CA LEU A 85 0.11 -8.29 11.29
C LEU A 85 1.53 -8.82 11.56
N PHE A 86 2.18 -9.38 10.54
CA PHE A 86 3.54 -9.89 10.65
C PHE A 86 4.55 -8.78 10.94
N THR A 87 4.40 -7.60 10.33
CA THR A 87 5.28 -6.45 10.62
C THR A 87 5.11 -5.93 12.03
N ILE A 88 3.88 -5.91 12.58
CA ILE A 88 3.62 -5.53 13.98
C ILE A 88 4.29 -6.54 14.93
N LEU A 89 4.10 -7.86 14.69
CA LEU A 89 4.71 -8.92 15.50
C LEU A 89 6.24 -8.97 15.39
N ALA A 90 6.81 -8.70 14.22
CA ALA A 90 8.25 -8.66 14.01
C ALA A 90 8.91 -7.43 14.65
N ARG A 91 8.19 -6.29 14.72
CA ARG A 91 8.67 -5.06 15.38
C ARG A 91 8.92 -5.26 16.86
N GLU A 92 8.12 -6.12 17.52
CA GLU A 92 8.29 -6.46 18.94
C GLU A 92 9.60 -7.20 19.24
N LYS A 93 10.26 -7.76 18.21
CA LYS A 93 11.49 -8.56 18.34
C LYS A 93 12.78 -7.84 17.93
N THR A 94 12.74 -6.66 17.29
CA THR A 94 13.95 -6.03 16.75
C THR A 94 13.85 -4.50 16.78
N GLU A 95 14.57 -3.89 17.72
CA GLU A 95 14.58 -2.44 18.00
C GLU A 95 15.31 -1.59 16.94
N SER A 96 15.90 -2.17 15.89
CA SER A 96 16.99 -1.50 15.16
C SER A 96 16.75 -1.10 13.69
N ASP A 97 15.53 -1.14 13.13
CA ASP A 97 15.37 -0.88 11.68
C ASP A 97 14.14 -0.02 11.27
N GLN A 98 14.06 1.19 11.82
CA GLN A 98 12.98 2.14 11.54
C GLN A 98 12.92 2.56 10.06
N GLY A 99 14.05 2.60 9.35
CA GLY A 99 14.11 3.00 7.94
C GLY A 99 13.46 1.99 6.99
N VAL A 100 13.75 0.70 7.18
CA VAL A 100 13.15 -0.39 6.39
C VAL A 100 11.66 -0.53 6.69
N SER A 101 11.25 -0.30 7.94
CA SER A 101 9.85 -0.36 8.37
C SER A 101 8.95 0.66 7.63
N LEU A 102 9.42 1.90 7.42
CA LEU A 102 8.66 2.92 6.69
C LEU A 102 8.49 2.60 5.20
N ALA A 103 9.53 2.04 4.56
CA ALA A 103 9.44 1.60 3.17
C ALA A 103 8.41 0.48 2.99
N ILE A 104 8.40 -0.49 3.89
CA ILE A 104 7.44 -1.60 3.89
C ILE A 104 6.01 -1.10 4.09
N LEU A 105 5.78 -0.16 5.02
CA LEU A 105 4.46 0.44 5.23
C LEU A 105 3.92 1.16 3.99
N ARG A 106 4.78 1.85 3.22
CA ARG A 106 4.39 2.47 1.94
C ARG A 106 3.96 1.43 0.91
N ILE A 107 4.71 0.34 0.79
CA ILE A 107 4.38 -0.76 -0.12
C ILE A 107 3.05 -1.41 0.30
N ILE A 108 2.85 -1.67 1.60
CA ILE A 108 1.58 -2.21 2.13
C ILE A 108 0.41 -1.29 1.77
N ARG A 109 0.55 0.04 1.92
CA ARG A 109 -0.49 1.01 1.52
C ARG A 109 -0.82 0.90 0.02
N LEU A 110 0.19 0.77 -0.86
CA LEU A 110 -0.03 0.55 -2.30
C LEU A 110 -0.73 -0.79 -2.58
N VAL A 111 -0.32 -1.86 -1.91
CA VAL A 111 -0.95 -3.19 -2.04
C VAL A 111 -2.40 -3.17 -1.55
N ARG A 112 -2.72 -2.39 -0.50
CA ARG A 112 -4.12 -2.20 -0.06
C ARG A 112 -4.98 -1.52 -1.12
N VAL A 113 -4.43 -0.68 -2.00
CA VAL A 113 -5.20 -0.15 -3.15
C VAL A 113 -5.62 -1.29 -4.07
N LEU A 114 -4.79 -2.32 -4.25
CA LEU A 114 -5.11 -3.47 -5.09
C LEU A 114 -6.31 -4.28 -4.59
N ARG A 115 -6.61 -4.27 -3.28
CA ARG A 115 -7.81 -4.93 -2.76
C ARG A 115 -9.11 -4.27 -3.26
N ILE A 116 -9.07 -3.04 -3.80
CA ILE A 116 -10.23 -2.44 -4.50
C ILE A 116 -10.65 -3.31 -5.69
N PHE A 117 -9.70 -4.02 -6.32
CA PHE A 117 -9.95 -4.92 -7.43
C PHE A 117 -10.80 -6.12 -7.02
N LYS A 118 -10.91 -6.45 -5.73
CA LYS A 118 -11.90 -7.42 -5.25
C LYS A 118 -13.33 -7.00 -5.56
N LEU A 119 -13.62 -5.69 -5.62
CA LEU A 119 -14.93 -5.18 -6.03
C LEU A 119 -15.24 -5.54 -7.50
N SER A 120 -14.22 -5.86 -8.31
CA SER A 120 -14.43 -6.34 -9.68
C SER A 120 -15.28 -7.59 -9.74
N ARG A 121 -15.14 -8.53 -8.79
CA ARG A 121 -15.96 -9.75 -8.70
C ARG A 121 -17.46 -9.45 -8.54
N HIS A 122 -17.80 -8.31 -7.96
CA HIS A 122 -19.20 -7.90 -7.75
C HIS A 122 -19.67 -6.88 -8.79
N SER A 123 -18.74 -6.24 -9.52
CA SER A 123 -19.03 -5.29 -10.58
C SER A 123 -18.92 -5.95 -11.96
N LYS A 124 -20.08 -6.18 -12.60
CA LYS A 124 -20.12 -6.73 -13.96
C LYS A 124 -19.36 -5.87 -14.97
N GLY A 125 -19.36 -4.54 -14.80
CA GLY A 125 -18.62 -3.63 -15.68
C GLY A 125 -17.11 -3.85 -15.66
N LEU A 126 -16.54 -4.10 -14.47
CA LEU A 126 -15.09 -4.31 -14.34
C LEU A 126 -14.67 -5.71 -14.81
N GLN A 127 -15.54 -6.71 -14.71
CA GLN A 127 -15.31 -8.04 -15.30
C GLN A 127 -15.32 -7.97 -16.83
N ILE A 128 -16.30 -7.27 -17.41
CA ILE A 128 -16.37 -7.08 -18.86
C ILE A 128 -15.11 -6.36 -19.36
N LEU A 129 -14.69 -5.28 -18.68
CA LEU A 129 -13.46 -4.59 -19.01
C LEU A 129 -12.24 -5.53 -18.96
N GLY A 130 -12.12 -6.34 -17.91
CA GLY A 130 -11.04 -7.33 -17.79
C GLY A 130 -11.05 -8.38 -18.90
N GLN A 131 -12.24 -8.86 -19.30
CA GLN A 131 -12.38 -9.82 -20.40
C GLN A 131 -12.03 -9.21 -21.76
N THR A 132 -12.50 -7.99 -22.03
CA THR A 132 -12.16 -7.24 -23.25
C THR A 132 -10.66 -6.98 -23.32
N LEU A 133 -10.05 -6.52 -22.22
CA LEU A 133 -8.61 -6.34 -22.13
C LEU A 133 -7.89 -7.67 -22.37
N SER A 134 -8.31 -8.75 -21.70
CA SER A 134 -7.72 -10.09 -21.86
C SER A 134 -7.77 -10.57 -23.31
N ALA A 135 -8.90 -10.37 -24.00
CA ALA A 135 -9.07 -10.75 -25.40
C ALA A 135 -8.14 -9.93 -26.33
N SER A 136 -7.95 -8.65 -26.01
CA SER A 136 -7.13 -7.73 -26.78
C SER A 136 -5.68 -7.61 -26.27
N MET A 137 -5.23 -8.40 -25.28
CA MET A 137 -3.89 -8.27 -24.69
C MET A 137 -2.76 -8.41 -25.72
N ARG A 138 -2.96 -9.27 -26.72
CA ARG A 138 -1.98 -9.46 -27.81
C ARG A 138 -1.82 -8.17 -28.62
N GLU A 139 -2.93 -7.54 -29.00
CA GLU A 139 -2.93 -6.28 -29.74
C GLU A 139 -2.39 -5.13 -28.89
N LEU A 140 -2.81 -5.05 -27.62
CA LEU A 140 -2.34 -4.05 -26.66
C LEU A 140 -0.83 -4.15 -26.43
N GLY A 141 -0.28 -5.38 -26.37
CA GLY A 141 1.16 -5.61 -26.22
C GLY A 141 1.97 -5.06 -27.39
N LEU A 142 1.50 -5.27 -28.63
CA LEU A 142 2.15 -4.72 -29.83
C LEU A 142 2.09 -3.19 -29.86
N LEU A 143 0.96 -2.61 -29.46
CA LEU A 143 0.80 -1.16 -29.35
C LEU A 143 1.81 -0.56 -28.36
N VAL A 144 1.90 -1.13 -27.15
CA VAL A 144 2.84 -0.68 -26.11
C VAL A 144 4.29 -0.88 -26.57
N PHE A 145 4.58 -1.96 -27.31
CA PHE A 145 5.91 -2.19 -27.87
C PHE A 145 6.32 -1.11 -28.87
N PHE A 146 5.45 -0.77 -29.82
CA PHE A 146 5.71 0.34 -30.75
C PHE A 146 5.85 1.68 -30.04
N LEU A 147 5.01 1.93 -29.03
CA LEU A 147 5.12 3.13 -28.21
C LEU A 147 6.48 3.21 -27.51
N PHE A 148 6.98 2.10 -26.97
CA PHE A 148 8.28 2.05 -26.31
C PHE A 148 9.44 2.34 -27.28
N ILE A 149 9.43 1.72 -28.47
CA ILE A 149 10.41 2.01 -29.54
C ILE A 149 10.34 3.49 -29.95
N GLY A 150 9.13 4.03 -30.10
CA GLY A 150 8.91 5.45 -30.40
C GLY A 150 9.51 6.34 -29.32
N VAL A 151 9.21 6.09 -28.04
CA VAL A 151 9.76 6.85 -26.90
C VAL A 151 11.28 6.83 -26.90
N ILE A 152 11.92 5.68 -27.13
CA ILE A 152 13.39 5.59 -27.17
C ILE A 152 13.97 6.42 -28.33
N LEU A 153 13.41 6.26 -29.54
CA LEU A 153 13.91 6.96 -30.73
C LEU A 153 13.71 8.47 -30.61
N PHE A 154 12.51 8.92 -30.22
CA PHE A 154 12.21 10.33 -30.04
C PHE A 154 13.01 10.95 -28.89
N SER A 155 13.16 10.24 -27.76
CA SER A 155 14.00 10.72 -26.65
C SER A 155 15.46 10.88 -27.09
N SER A 156 15.98 9.96 -27.89
CA SER A 156 17.36 10.01 -28.40
C SER A 156 17.54 11.14 -29.42
N ALA A 157 16.57 11.32 -30.31
CA ALA A 157 16.58 12.39 -31.31
C ALA A 157 16.49 13.78 -30.65
N VAL A 158 15.61 13.96 -29.67
CA VAL A 158 15.50 15.22 -28.90
C VAL A 158 16.81 15.50 -28.16
N TYR A 159 17.39 14.50 -27.49
CA TYR A 159 18.67 14.67 -26.80
C TYR A 159 19.79 15.14 -27.75
N PHE A 160 19.87 14.58 -28.96
CA PHE A 160 20.83 15.00 -29.97
C PHE A 160 20.50 16.33 -30.66
N ALA A 161 19.24 16.76 -30.64
CA ALA A 161 18.83 18.06 -31.18
C ALA A 161 19.02 19.20 -30.16
N GLU A 162 18.96 18.88 -28.87
CA GLU A 162 19.26 19.82 -27.78
C GLU A 162 20.76 20.01 -27.57
N GLN A 163 21.58 18.98 -27.85
CA GLN A 163 23.04 19.04 -27.81
C GLN A 163 23.63 19.76 -29.03
#